data_AF-A0A218KMY1-F1
#
_entry.id   AF-A0A218KMY1-F1
#
_cell.length_a   1.000
_cell.length_b   1.000
_cell.length_c   1.000
_cell.angle_alpha   90.00
_cell.angle_beta   90.00
_cell.angle_gamma   90.00
#
_symmetry.space_group_name_H-M   'P 1'
#
loop_
_entity.id
_entity.type
_entity.pdbx_description
1 polymer ?
#
loop_
_entity_poly.entity_id
_entity_poly.type
_entity_poly.pdbx_seq_one_letter_code
_entity_poly.pdbx_strand_id
1 'polypeptide(L)'
;MFSEQAEFQLLKVLDISFRYSSPLNDKKKKVNRDGDNYLHIAARAGNINAFMYIFKQSIEKNVRLLEYNENHENPLHIAARMGILQVIVKGVFEHLELTANNEIKRLEGFIKKAKEAGNNADIKESQKELKEVKEKLKNDKSYIVEALRSKCALNKDKKTPLDCVSKTEKEDIKKAVGIQDKLICNKNFHLFLYVIGAVASIAALCLSLYLLFLTSQTFALSSIASMAFAGVTYLSFNACKEIYNLHNDGTSMQDVDITQVSEGISV
;
A
#
# COMPACT_ATOMS: atom_id res chain seq x y z
N MET A 1 26.68 -5.88 -28.28
CA MET A 1 26.52 -4.51 -27.76
C MET A 1 26.28 -3.57 -28.92
N PHE A 2 25.05 -3.54 -29.43
CA PHE A 2 24.55 -2.36 -30.15
C PHE A 2 24.02 -1.43 -29.05
N SER A 3 24.55 -0.21 -29.00
CA SER A 3 24.36 0.69 -27.85
C SER A 3 22.87 1.00 -27.63
N GLU A 4 22.35 0.73 -26.43
CA GLU A 4 21.04 1.21 -25.94
C GLU A 4 20.83 2.69 -26.28
N GLN A 5 21.90 3.48 -26.27
CA GLN A 5 21.93 4.90 -26.60
C GLN A 5 21.57 5.24 -28.06
N ALA A 6 21.85 4.36 -29.02
CA ALA A 6 21.50 4.56 -30.43
C ALA A 6 20.03 4.22 -30.71
N GLU A 7 19.49 3.19 -30.05
CA GLU A 7 18.06 2.89 -30.03
C GLU A 7 17.27 4.01 -29.31
N PHE A 8 17.85 4.57 -28.23
CA PHE A 8 17.29 5.68 -27.46
C PHE A 8 17.19 7.00 -28.25
N GLN A 9 18.16 7.26 -29.15
CA GLN A 9 18.12 8.42 -30.05
C GLN A 9 17.15 8.21 -31.22
N LEU A 10 17.04 6.98 -31.73
CA LEU A 10 16.03 6.60 -32.75
C LEU A 10 14.60 6.72 -32.21
N LEU A 11 14.35 6.41 -30.94
CA LEU A 11 13.04 6.53 -30.27
C LEU A 11 12.60 7.98 -30.00
N LYS A 12 13.55 8.93 -29.92
CA LYS A 12 13.24 10.37 -29.77
C LYS A 12 12.79 11.03 -31.08
N VAL A 13 13.24 10.51 -32.23
CA VAL A 13 12.99 11.07 -33.57
C VAL A 13 11.77 10.44 -34.24
N LEU A 14 11.42 9.20 -33.88
CA LEU A 14 10.21 8.53 -34.35
C LEU A 14 9.01 8.97 -33.52
N ASP A 15 8.00 9.49 -34.21
CA ASP A 15 6.65 9.73 -33.70
C ASP A 15 6.06 8.43 -33.10
N ILE A 16 6.37 8.20 -31.82
CA ILE A 16 5.87 7.08 -31.02
C ILE A 16 4.34 7.16 -30.97
N SER A 17 3.73 8.35 -30.95
CA SER A 17 2.27 8.51 -31.07
C SER A 17 1.71 7.84 -32.33
N PHE A 18 2.38 7.97 -33.48
CA PHE A 18 1.95 7.34 -34.73
C PHE A 18 2.02 5.80 -34.68
N ARG A 19 3.08 5.23 -34.09
CA ARG A 19 3.26 3.76 -34.00
C ARG A 19 2.24 3.06 -33.11
N TYR A 20 1.51 3.78 -32.25
CA TYR A 20 0.60 3.19 -31.27
C TYR A 20 -0.87 3.60 -31.45
N SER A 21 -1.28 3.94 -32.68
CA SER A 21 -2.67 4.24 -33.08
C SER A 21 -3.62 3.02 -33.08
N SER A 22 -3.09 1.79 -32.94
CA SER A 22 -3.89 0.58 -32.96
C SER A 22 -4.72 0.38 -31.67
N PRO A 23 -5.94 -0.18 -31.75
CA PRO A 23 -6.73 -0.53 -30.58
C PRO A 23 -5.97 -1.44 -29.62
N LEU A 24 -5.93 -1.06 -28.33
CA LEU A 24 -5.52 -1.94 -27.24
C LEU A 24 -6.53 -3.08 -27.08
N ASN A 25 -6.02 -4.31 -26.91
CA ASN A 25 -6.80 -5.50 -26.62
C ASN A 25 -6.02 -6.42 -25.65
N ASP A 26 -6.70 -7.40 -25.06
CA ASP A 26 -6.11 -8.29 -24.05
C ASP A 26 -4.93 -9.14 -24.58
N LYS A 27 -4.87 -9.35 -25.89
CA LYS A 27 -3.79 -10.11 -26.55
C LYS A 27 -2.44 -9.36 -26.56
N LYS A 28 -2.42 -8.08 -26.19
CA LYS A 28 -1.23 -7.21 -26.22
C LYS A 28 -0.67 -6.87 -24.83
N LYS A 29 -0.94 -7.71 -23.83
CA LYS A 29 -0.35 -7.59 -22.49
C LYS A 29 1.15 -7.83 -22.44
N LYS A 30 1.73 -8.45 -23.48
CA LYS A 30 3.19 -8.58 -23.69
C LYS A 30 3.48 -8.29 -25.16
N VAL A 31 4.40 -7.36 -25.43
CA VAL A 31 4.69 -6.89 -26.80
C VAL A 31 6.16 -7.07 -27.19
N ASN A 32 7.03 -7.43 -26.24
CA ASN A 32 8.42 -7.81 -26.49
C ASN A 32 8.83 -9.04 -25.66
N ARG A 33 10.09 -9.48 -25.83
CA ARG A 33 10.67 -10.64 -25.14
C ARG A 33 10.87 -10.42 -23.64
N ASP A 34 10.93 -9.17 -23.19
CA ASP A 34 11.05 -8.81 -21.78
C ASP A 34 9.70 -8.85 -21.05
N GLY A 35 8.61 -9.19 -21.76
CA GLY A 35 7.25 -9.15 -21.23
C GLY A 35 6.73 -7.73 -21.03
N ASP A 36 7.39 -6.71 -21.57
CA ASP A 36 6.92 -5.33 -21.52
C ASP A 36 5.61 -5.23 -22.31
N ASN A 37 4.68 -4.43 -21.79
CA ASN A 37 3.52 -3.94 -22.52
C ASN A 37 3.75 -2.50 -23.03
N TYR A 38 2.75 -1.90 -23.66
CA TYR A 38 2.90 -0.55 -24.20
C TYR A 38 3.18 0.53 -23.15
N LEU A 39 2.68 0.40 -21.92
CA LEU A 39 3.00 1.36 -20.85
C LEU A 39 4.46 1.25 -20.40
N HIS A 40 5.04 0.03 -20.38
CA HIS A 40 6.46 -0.15 -20.08
C HIS A 40 7.33 0.53 -21.14
N ILE A 41 7.01 0.35 -22.43
CA ILE A 41 7.75 0.98 -23.53
C ILE A 41 7.67 2.50 -23.46
N ALA A 42 6.46 3.05 -23.26
CA ALA A 42 6.28 4.49 -23.14
C ALA A 42 7.04 5.07 -21.93
N ALA A 43 7.02 4.36 -20.80
CA ALA A 43 7.78 4.75 -19.62
C ALA A 43 9.29 4.72 -19.87
N ARG A 44 9.82 3.66 -20.52
CA ARG A 44 11.24 3.50 -20.84
C ARG A 44 11.74 4.59 -21.79
N ALA A 45 10.89 5.01 -22.72
CA ALA A 45 11.16 6.12 -23.62
C ALA A 45 11.09 7.50 -22.94
N GLY A 46 10.62 7.60 -21.69
CA GLY A 46 10.40 8.89 -21.02
C GLY A 46 9.23 9.69 -21.62
N ASN A 47 8.37 9.06 -22.43
CA ASN A 47 7.35 9.77 -23.20
C ASN A 47 6.02 9.85 -22.43
N ILE A 48 5.85 10.95 -21.71
CA ILE A 48 4.65 11.24 -20.88
C ILE A 48 3.37 11.23 -21.73
N ASN A 49 3.39 11.85 -22.91
CA ASN A 49 2.21 11.95 -23.78
C ASN A 49 1.74 10.58 -24.27
N ALA A 50 2.68 9.74 -24.71
CA ALA A 50 2.37 8.37 -25.13
C ALA A 50 1.82 7.55 -23.95
N PHE A 51 2.45 7.66 -22.78
CA PHE A 51 1.99 6.96 -21.57
C PHE A 51 0.54 7.35 -21.22
N MET A 52 0.26 8.65 -21.19
CA MET A 52 -1.08 9.19 -20.89
C MET A 52 -2.13 8.73 -21.91
N TYR A 53 -1.81 8.78 -23.19
CA TYR A 53 -2.70 8.32 -24.26
C TYR A 53 -3.03 6.82 -24.11
N ILE A 54 -2.01 5.98 -23.92
CA ILE A 54 -2.18 4.53 -23.76
C ILE A 54 -3.00 4.22 -22.51
N PHE A 55 -2.72 4.90 -21.39
CA PHE A 55 -3.43 4.70 -20.13
C PHE A 55 -4.93 5.05 -20.26
N LYS A 56 -5.23 6.19 -20.89
CA LYS A 56 -6.61 6.61 -21.15
C LYS A 56 -7.36 5.54 -21.96
N GLN A 57 -6.76 5.11 -23.07
CA GLN A 57 -7.33 4.08 -23.93
C GLN A 57 -7.52 2.74 -23.20
N SER A 58 -6.61 2.39 -22.29
CA SER A 58 -6.71 1.15 -21.53
C SER A 58 -7.88 1.19 -20.54
N ILE A 59 -8.08 2.31 -19.83
CA ILE A 59 -9.23 2.47 -18.91
C ILE A 59 -10.56 2.50 -19.66
N GLU A 60 -10.63 3.22 -20.78
CA GLU A 60 -11.85 3.27 -21.62
C GLU A 60 -12.28 1.88 -22.10
N LYS A 61 -11.31 1.01 -22.40
CA LYS A 61 -11.55 -0.38 -22.87
C LYS A 61 -11.53 -1.41 -21.75
N ASN A 62 -11.41 -0.99 -20.48
CA ASN A 62 -11.29 -1.86 -19.32
C ASN A 62 -10.14 -2.88 -19.41
N VAL A 63 -9.04 -2.49 -20.07
CA VAL A 63 -7.80 -3.27 -20.17
C VAL A 63 -6.84 -2.79 -19.09
N ARG A 64 -6.38 -3.72 -18.25
CA ARG A 64 -5.44 -3.44 -17.14
C ARG A 64 -3.99 -3.64 -17.63
N LEU A 65 -3.22 -2.56 -17.72
CA LEU A 65 -1.84 -2.57 -18.28
C LEU A 65 -0.73 -2.20 -17.28
N LEU A 66 -1.03 -2.10 -15.98
CA LEU A 66 -0.03 -1.96 -14.91
C LEU A 66 0.46 -3.34 -14.39
N GLU A 67 0.31 -4.39 -15.19
CA GLU A 67 0.85 -5.72 -14.90
C GLU A 67 2.39 -5.74 -14.98
N TYR A 68 3.02 -6.79 -14.47
CA TYR A 68 4.48 -6.92 -14.40
C TYR A 68 5.06 -7.53 -15.68
N ASN A 69 6.25 -7.06 -16.04
CA ASN A 69 7.10 -7.70 -17.04
C ASN A 69 7.93 -8.86 -16.44
N GLU A 70 8.80 -9.48 -17.24
CA GLU A 70 9.68 -10.59 -16.81
C GLU A 70 10.76 -10.17 -15.79
N ASN A 71 10.94 -8.86 -15.59
CA ASN A 71 11.79 -8.29 -14.55
C ASN A 71 11.05 -8.01 -13.24
N HIS A 72 9.80 -8.45 -13.11
CA HIS A 72 8.91 -8.10 -12.00
C HIS A 72 8.74 -6.58 -11.82
N GLU A 73 8.96 -5.81 -12.88
CA GLU A 73 8.69 -4.38 -12.91
C GLU A 73 7.32 -4.16 -13.55
N ASN A 74 6.46 -3.37 -12.91
CA ASN A 74 5.32 -2.76 -13.60
C ASN A 74 5.76 -1.44 -14.27
N PRO A 75 4.94 -0.84 -15.17
CA PRO A 75 5.34 0.38 -15.89
C PRO A 75 5.74 1.56 -15.01
N LEU A 76 5.22 1.63 -13.79
CA LEU A 76 5.51 2.73 -12.86
C LEU A 76 6.91 2.60 -12.24
N HIS A 77 7.49 1.39 -12.13
CA HIS A 77 8.90 1.21 -11.76
C HIS A 77 9.81 1.84 -12.80
N ILE A 78 9.53 1.59 -14.08
CA ILE A 78 10.28 2.16 -15.19
C ILE A 78 10.11 3.69 -15.18
N ALA A 79 8.88 4.20 -14.99
CA ALA A 79 8.62 5.62 -14.91
C ALA A 79 9.35 6.32 -13.75
N ALA A 80 9.51 5.64 -12.61
CA ALA A 80 10.28 6.13 -11.46
C ALA A 80 11.75 6.32 -11.84
N ARG A 81 12.36 5.29 -12.43
CA ARG A 81 13.76 5.32 -12.90
C ARG A 81 13.99 6.38 -13.98
N MET A 82 12.99 6.64 -14.81
CA MET A 82 13.03 7.68 -15.84
C MET A 82 12.70 9.08 -15.32
N GLY A 83 12.35 9.25 -14.04
CA GLY A 83 12.04 10.55 -13.44
C GLY A 83 10.74 11.19 -13.94
N ILE A 84 9.81 10.39 -14.48
CA ILE A 84 8.52 10.87 -14.99
C ILE A 84 7.34 10.47 -14.11
N LEU A 85 7.57 9.67 -13.06
CA LEU A 85 6.51 9.05 -12.25
C LEU A 85 5.54 10.08 -11.67
N GLN A 86 6.05 11.16 -11.07
CA GLN A 86 5.20 12.18 -10.47
C GLN A 86 4.23 12.81 -11.49
N VAL A 87 4.71 13.12 -12.70
CA VAL A 87 3.91 13.78 -13.73
C VAL A 87 2.82 12.85 -14.25
N ILE A 88 3.17 11.59 -14.55
CA ILE A 88 2.18 10.62 -15.04
C ILE A 88 1.11 10.31 -13.99
N VAL A 89 1.49 10.17 -12.72
CA VAL A 89 0.53 9.82 -11.66
C VAL A 89 -0.45 10.97 -11.44
N LYS A 90 0.04 12.21 -11.38
CA LYS A 90 -0.83 13.40 -11.28
C LYS A 90 -1.79 13.49 -12.46
N GLY A 91 -1.26 13.40 -13.70
CA GLY A 91 -2.08 13.50 -14.90
C GLY A 91 -3.13 12.40 -15.01
N VAL A 92 -2.79 11.17 -14.65
CA VAL A 92 -3.74 10.05 -14.64
C VAL A 92 -4.87 10.29 -13.63
N PHE A 93 -4.54 10.71 -12.41
CA PHE A 93 -5.55 10.98 -11.37
C PHE A 93 -6.48 12.12 -11.78
N GLU A 94 -5.92 13.21 -12.28
CA GLU A 94 -6.68 14.35 -12.79
C GLU A 94 -7.64 13.91 -13.90
N HIS A 95 -7.17 13.12 -14.86
CA HIS A 95 -8.02 12.62 -15.95
C HIS A 95 -9.19 11.75 -15.45
N LEU A 96 -8.93 10.83 -14.51
CA LEU A 96 -9.97 9.99 -13.91
C LEU A 96 -11.01 10.83 -13.16
N GLU A 97 -10.56 11.80 -12.37
CA GLU A 97 -11.44 12.69 -11.62
C GLU A 97 -12.27 13.58 -12.53
N LEU A 98 -11.67 14.22 -13.54
CA LEU A 98 -12.38 15.06 -14.50
C LEU A 98 -13.45 14.26 -15.25
N THR A 99 -13.11 13.06 -15.73
CA THR A 99 -14.04 12.19 -16.46
C THR A 99 -15.23 11.79 -15.59
N ALA A 100 -14.96 11.35 -14.35
CA ALA A 100 -16.02 10.95 -13.43
C ALA A 100 -16.87 12.14 -12.97
N ASN A 101 -16.26 13.30 -12.67
CA ASN A 101 -16.98 14.48 -12.21
C ASN A 101 -17.92 15.06 -13.28
N ASN A 102 -17.51 15.02 -14.55
CA ASN A 102 -18.37 15.41 -15.66
C ASN A 102 -19.62 14.53 -15.75
N GLU A 103 -19.47 13.22 -15.62
CA GLU A 103 -20.61 12.28 -15.65
C GLU A 103 -21.48 12.40 -14.39
N ILE A 104 -20.87 12.55 -13.21
CA ILE A 104 -21.58 12.82 -11.95
C ILE A 104 -22.45 14.07 -12.08
N LYS A 105 -21.89 15.18 -12.58
CA LYS A 105 -22.62 16.44 -12.75
C LYS A 105 -23.78 16.30 -13.74
N ARG A 106 -23.59 15.53 -14.81
CA ARG A 106 -24.65 15.21 -15.78
C ARG A 106 -25.79 14.44 -15.12
N LEU A 107 -25.47 13.38 -14.37
CA LEU A 107 -26.45 12.56 -13.64
C LEU A 107 -27.19 13.34 -12.56
N GLU A 108 -26.50 14.21 -11.81
CA GLU A 108 -27.13 15.09 -10.82
C GLU A 108 -28.13 16.05 -11.46
N GLY A 109 -27.81 16.56 -12.66
CA GLY A 109 -28.72 17.36 -13.47
C GLY A 109 -29.98 16.61 -13.88
N PHE A 110 -29.86 15.34 -14.29
CA PHE A 110 -31.01 14.49 -14.60
C PHE A 110 -31.87 14.19 -13.37
N ILE A 111 -31.24 13.84 -12.24
CA ILE A 111 -31.93 13.61 -10.96
C ILE A 111 -32.75 14.83 -10.56
N LYS A 112 -32.20 16.04 -10.72
CA LYS A 112 -32.91 17.28 -10.39
C LYS A 112 -34.17 17.46 -11.26
N LYS A 113 -34.05 17.29 -12.58
CA LYS A 113 -35.19 17.40 -13.51
C LYS A 113 -36.25 16.33 -13.26
N ALA A 114 -35.84 15.10 -12.99
CA ALA A 114 -36.77 14.00 -12.70
C ALA A 114 -37.55 14.22 -11.39
N LYS A 115 -36.91 14.83 -10.38
CA LYS A 115 -37.58 15.26 -9.13
C LYS A 115 -38.66 16.32 -9.39
N GLU A 116 -38.37 17.30 -10.25
CA GLU A 116 -39.33 18.34 -10.63
C GLU A 116 -40.53 17.76 -11.40
N ALA A 117 -40.30 16.73 -12.22
CA ALA A 117 -41.33 16.03 -12.98
C ALA A 117 -42.10 14.95 -12.19
N GLY A 118 -41.70 14.65 -10.95
CA GLY A 118 -42.31 13.59 -10.13
C GLY A 118 -42.06 12.16 -10.63
N ASN A 119 -41.07 11.94 -11.51
CA ASN A 119 -40.77 10.61 -12.03
C ASN A 119 -39.80 9.84 -11.11
N ASN A 120 -40.36 9.08 -10.17
CA ASN A 120 -39.59 8.31 -9.20
C ASN A 120 -38.75 7.17 -9.82
N ALA A 121 -39.12 6.65 -10.99
CA ALA A 121 -38.37 5.59 -11.66
C ALA A 121 -37.02 6.12 -12.20
N ASP A 122 -37.06 7.24 -12.94
CA ASP A 122 -35.88 7.89 -13.51
C ASP A 122 -34.88 8.35 -12.43
N ILE A 123 -35.40 8.79 -11.27
CA ILE A 123 -34.57 9.15 -10.10
C ILE A 123 -33.78 7.94 -9.62
N LYS A 124 -34.46 6.80 -9.45
CA LYS A 124 -33.83 5.57 -8.95
C LYS A 124 -32.77 5.05 -9.91
N GLU A 125 -33.03 5.10 -11.21
CA GLU A 125 -32.08 4.71 -12.26
C GLU A 125 -30.85 5.62 -12.28
N SER A 126 -31.04 6.94 -12.32
CA SER A 126 -29.92 7.89 -12.30
C SER A 126 -29.09 7.81 -11.01
N GLN A 127 -29.73 7.52 -9.86
CA GLN A 127 -29.01 7.28 -8.59
C GLN A 127 -28.18 5.99 -8.63
N LYS A 128 -28.66 4.94 -9.31
CA LYS A 128 -27.92 3.70 -9.50
C LYS A 128 -26.70 3.94 -10.38
N GLU A 129 -26.86 4.62 -11.53
CA GLU A 129 -25.74 4.99 -12.41
C GLU A 129 -24.71 5.86 -11.68
N LEU A 130 -25.17 6.82 -10.87
CA LEU A 130 -24.29 7.68 -10.07
C LEU A 130 -23.42 6.86 -9.10
N LYS A 131 -24.00 5.83 -8.48
CA LYS A 131 -23.27 4.92 -7.59
C LYS A 131 -22.24 4.08 -8.37
N GLU A 132 -22.61 3.59 -9.55
CA GLU A 132 -21.72 2.81 -10.43
C GLU A 132 -20.51 3.63 -10.91
N VAL A 133 -20.73 4.89 -11.33
CA VAL A 133 -19.64 5.80 -11.74
C VAL A 133 -18.68 6.06 -10.57
N LYS A 134 -19.21 6.32 -9.36
CA LYS A 134 -18.38 6.52 -8.16
C LYS A 134 -17.58 5.29 -7.78
N GLU A 135 -18.17 4.10 -7.86
CA GLU A 135 -17.44 2.85 -7.56
C GLU A 135 -16.40 2.54 -8.63
N LYS A 136 -16.69 2.79 -9.91
CA LYS A 136 -15.70 2.67 -10.99
C LYS A 136 -14.50 3.58 -10.76
N LEU A 137 -14.73 4.86 -10.46
CA LEU A 137 -13.66 5.82 -10.14
C LEU A 137 -12.79 5.33 -8.98
N LYS A 138 -13.41 4.84 -7.91
CA LYS A 138 -12.72 4.28 -6.75
C LYS A 138 -11.87 3.06 -7.11
N ASN A 139 -12.40 2.14 -7.92
CA ASN A 139 -11.69 0.95 -8.38
C ASN A 139 -10.50 1.31 -9.25
N ASP A 140 -10.65 2.25 -10.18
CA ASP A 140 -9.57 2.69 -11.06
C ASP A 140 -8.45 3.41 -10.28
N LYS A 141 -8.80 4.23 -9.28
CA LYS A 141 -7.82 4.81 -8.35
C LYS A 141 -7.12 3.74 -7.51
N SER A 142 -7.86 2.77 -6.96
CA SER A 142 -7.27 1.68 -6.17
C SER A 142 -6.26 0.89 -6.98
N TYR A 143 -6.60 0.57 -8.23
CA TYR A 143 -5.73 -0.13 -9.15
C TYR A 143 -4.36 0.56 -9.32
N ILE A 144 -4.35 1.89 -9.49
CA ILE A 144 -3.10 2.66 -9.62
C ILE A 144 -2.35 2.70 -8.29
N VAL A 145 -3.06 2.93 -7.17
CA VAL A 145 -2.46 2.98 -5.83
C VAL A 145 -1.81 1.64 -5.47
N GLU A 146 -2.47 0.53 -5.79
CA GLU A 146 -1.92 -0.82 -5.58
C GLU A 146 -0.66 -1.02 -6.42
N ALA A 147 -0.66 -0.60 -7.70
CA ALA A 147 0.53 -0.66 -8.54
C ALA A 147 1.70 0.19 -8.02
N LEU A 148 1.43 1.28 -7.29
CA LEU A 148 2.44 2.19 -6.73
C LEU A 148 3.08 1.71 -5.43
N ARG A 149 2.34 1.04 -4.54
CA ARG A 149 2.78 0.76 -3.16
C ARG A 149 2.46 -0.62 -2.61
N SER A 150 1.82 -1.51 -3.39
CA SER A 150 1.46 -2.82 -2.87
C SER A 150 2.71 -3.61 -2.45
N LYS A 151 2.59 -4.42 -1.39
CA LYS A 151 3.63 -5.39 -1.02
C LYS A 151 3.82 -6.49 -2.09
N CYS A 152 2.87 -6.59 -3.02
CA CYS A 152 2.98 -7.44 -4.20
C CYS A 152 3.58 -6.69 -5.40
N ALA A 153 3.73 -5.36 -5.31
CA ALA A 153 4.32 -4.50 -6.34
C ALA A 153 5.82 -4.31 -6.07
N LEU A 154 6.53 -5.42 -5.94
CA LEU A 154 7.97 -5.42 -5.69
C LEU A 154 8.72 -5.87 -6.93
N ASN A 155 9.70 -5.08 -7.35
CA ASN A 155 10.67 -5.51 -8.34
C ASN A 155 11.65 -6.56 -7.76
N LYS A 156 12.61 -7.02 -8.57
CA LYS A 156 13.67 -7.96 -8.15
C LYS A 156 14.48 -7.46 -6.93
N ASP A 157 14.60 -6.15 -6.74
CA ASP A 157 15.28 -5.53 -5.58
C ASP A 157 14.37 -5.38 -4.35
N LYS A 158 13.16 -5.92 -4.39
CA LYS A 158 12.14 -5.78 -3.33
C LYS A 158 11.74 -4.31 -3.07
N LYS A 159 11.72 -3.48 -4.12
CA LYS A 159 11.31 -2.07 -4.07
C LYS A 159 10.00 -1.86 -4.80
N THR A 160 9.14 -1.01 -4.25
CA THR A 160 7.96 -0.48 -4.96
C THR A 160 8.35 0.66 -5.89
N PRO A 161 7.50 1.06 -6.85
CA PRO A 161 7.75 2.26 -7.65
C PRO A 161 8.04 3.51 -6.81
N LEU A 162 7.36 3.66 -5.66
CA LEU A 162 7.58 4.76 -4.74
C LEU A 162 8.92 4.68 -3.98
N ASP A 163 9.54 3.51 -3.89
CA ASP A 163 10.87 3.36 -3.29
C ASP A 163 12.00 3.63 -4.31
N CYS A 164 11.65 3.72 -5.59
CA CYS A 164 12.58 4.05 -6.67
C CYS A 164 12.74 5.56 -6.92
N VAL A 165 11.97 6.41 -6.23
CA VAL A 165 12.02 7.89 -6.37
C VAL A 165 12.63 8.57 -5.13
N SER A 166 12.95 9.86 -5.27
CA SER A 166 13.45 10.66 -4.14
C SER A 166 12.42 10.77 -3.01
N LYS A 167 12.87 11.01 -1.77
CA LYS A 167 11.97 11.18 -0.61
C LYS A 167 10.96 12.31 -0.84
N THR A 168 11.38 13.42 -1.43
CA THR A 168 10.50 14.57 -1.73
C THR A 168 9.44 14.18 -2.76
N GLU A 169 9.83 13.55 -3.87
CA GLU A 169 8.91 13.12 -4.91
C GLU A 169 7.92 12.08 -4.40
N LYS A 170 8.38 11.14 -3.56
CA LYS A 170 7.54 10.14 -2.89
C LYS A 170 6.40 10.80 -2.11
N GLU A 171 6.71 11.80 -1.30
CA GLU A 171 5.71 12.50 -0.49
C GLU A 171 4.75 13.33 -1.35
N ASP A 172 5.23 13.95 -2.42
CA ASP A 172 4.38 14.68 -3.35
C ASP A 172 3.41 13.75 -4.11
N ILE A 173 3.90 12.57 -4.53
CA ILE A 173 3.06 11.55 -5.17
C ILE A 173 2.01 11.07 -4.17
N LYS A 174 2.40 10.71 -2.94
CA LYS A 174 1.47 10.27 -1.89
C LYS A 174 0.35 11.28 -1.64
N LYS A 175 0.70 12.57 -1.53
CA LYS A 175 -0.27 13.67 -1.40
C LYS A 175 -1.20 13.73 -2.60
N ALA A 176 -0.66 13.67 -3.81
CA ALA A 176 -1.44 13.74 -5.05
C ALA A 176 -2.46 12.61 -5.18
N VAL A 177 -2.12 11.40 -4.75
CA VAL A 177 -3.02 10.24 -4.85
C VAL A 177 -3.88 10.01 -3.59
N GLY A 178 -3.78 10.88 -2.59
CA GLY A 178 -4.48 10.71 -1.31
C GLY A 178 -4.04 9.46 -0.54
N ILE A 179 -2.81 8.99 -0.76
CA ILE A 179 -2.20 7.97 0.11
C ILE A 179 -1.94 8.64 1.45
N GLN A 180 -2.87 8.45 2.37
CA GLN A 180 -2.55 8.60 3.78
C GLN A 180 -1.59 7.47 4.12
N ASP A 181 -0.37 7.83 4.53
CA ASP A 181 0.33 6.97 5.46
C ASP A 181 -0.66 6.80 6.61
N LYS A 182 -1.16 5.58 6.83
CA LYS A 182 -1.91 5.29 8.05
C LYS A 182 -0.98 5.68 9.19
N LEU A 183 -1.13 6.90 9.67
CA LEU A 183 -0.59 7.32 10.93
C LEU A 183 -1.03 6.22 11.88
N ILE A 184 -0.06 5.47 12.40
CA ILE A 184 -0.20 4.55 13.51
C ILE A 184 -0.68 3.13 13.15
N CYS A 185 0.20 2.35 12.53
CA CYS A 185 0.41 0.95 12.95
C CYS A 185 1.88 0.57 12.78
N ASN A 186 2.78 1.52 13.12
CA ASN A 186 4.18 1.20 13.29
C ASN A 186 4.35 0.69 14.72
N LYS A 187 4.94 -0.49 14.92
CA LYS A 187 5.29 -1.01 16.25
C LYS A 187 6.02 0.05 17.08
N ASN A 188 6.83 0.90 16.43
CA ASN A 188 7.54 2.00 17.09
C ASN A 188 6.62 3.12 17.62
N PHE A 189 5.48 3.38 16.95
CA PHE A 189 4.51 4.36 17.43
C PHE A 189 3.66 3.81 18.57
N HIS A 190 3.27 2.53 18.51
CA HIS A 190 2.60 1.86 19.64
C HIS A 190 3.51 1.82 20.86
N LEU A 191 4.79 1.52 20.67
CA LEU A 191 5.80 1.58 21.72
C LEU A 191 5.93 3.01 22.29
N PHE A 192 5.93 4.03 21.44
CA PHE A 192 5.98 5.43 21.86
C PHE A 192 4.74 5.84 22.68
N LEU A 193 3.53 5.51 22.24
CA LEU A 193 2.29 5.73 22.99
C LEU A 193 2.29 4.99 24.33
N TYR A 194 2.78 3.74 24.35
CA TYR A 194 2.90 2.94 25.56
C TYR A 194 3.87 3.60 26.56
N VAL A 195 5.03 4.05 26.10
CA VAL A 195 6.02 4.75 26.94
C VAL A 195 5.43 6.05 27.51
N ILE A 196 4.75 6.86 26.69
CA ILE A 196 4.08 8.08 27.17
C ILE A 196 3.00 7.75 28.21
N GLY A 197 2.16 6.74 27.94
CA GLY A 197 1.12 6.30 28.86
C GLY A 197 1.68 5.78 30.19
N ALA A 198 2.78 5.03 30.15
CA ALA A 198 3.46 4.53 31.34
C ALA A 198 4.04 5.68 32.18
N VAL A 199 4.73 6.63 31.54
CA VAL A 199 5.28 7.81 32.22
C VAL A 199 4.17 8.65 32.86
N ALA A 200 3.07 8.90 32.15
CA ALA A 200 1.93 9.63 32.70
C ALA A 200 1.29 8.91 33.89
N SER A 201 1.18 7.57 33.82
CA SER A 201 0.64 6.76 34.91
C SER A 201 1.54 6.77 36.15
N ILE A 202 2.85 6.65 35.96
CA ILE A 202 3.84 6.75 37.05
C ILE A 202 3.78 8.14 37.69
N ALA A 203 3.72 9.21 36.89
CA ALA A 203 3.61 10.57 37.40
C ALA A 203 2.32 10.78 38.22
N ALA A 204 1.18 10.26 37.75
CA ALA A 204 -0.08 10.31 38.48
C ALA A 204 -0.02 9.53 39.81
N LEU A 205 0.62 8.35 39.82
CA LEU A 205 0.84 7.56 41.03
C LEU A 205 1.79 8.26 42.01
N CYS A 206 2.87 8.88 41.53
CA CYS A 206 3.77 9.66 42.37
C CYS A 206 3.05 10.86 42.98
N LEU A 207 2.20 11.55 42.21
CA LEU A 207 1.42 12.69 42.70
C LEU A 207 0.37 12.25 43.74
N SER A 208 -0.33 11.14 43.51
CA SER A 208 -1.32 10.62 44.47
C SER A 208 -0.66 10.14 45.77
N LEU A 209 0.50 9.47 45.68
CA LEU A 209 1.29 9.09 46.86
C LEU A 209 1.85 10.30 47.61
N TYR A 210 2.27 11.35 46.89
CA TYR A 210 2.72 12.60 47.52
C TYR A 210 1.59 13.28 48.29
N LEU A 211 0.39 13.37 47.71
CA LEU A 211 -0.79 13.88 48.39
C LEU A 211 -1.16 13.02 49.60
N LEU A 212 -1.13 11.69 49.46
CA LEU A 212 -1.38 10.78 50.57
C LEU A 212 -0.35 10.95 51.69
N PHE A 213 0.92 11.14 51.37
CA PHE A 213 1.99 11.37 52.34
C PHE A 213 1.79 12.67 53.12
N LEU A 214 1.30 13.74 52.47
CA LEU A 214 0.93 14.99 53.15
C LEU A 214 -0.23 14.79 54.14
N THR A 215 -1.16 13.88 53.84
CA THR A 215 -2.28 13.57 54.74
C THR A 215 -1.94 12.57 55.84
N SER A 216 -1.10 11.56 55.55
CA SER A 216 -0.66 10.55 56.51
C SER A 216 0.57 9.77 56.02
N GLN A 217 1.66 9.85 56.78
CA GLN A 217 2.92 9.20 56.43
C GLN A 217 2.85 7.65 56.55
N THR A 218 2.10 7.13 57.53
CA THR A 218 2.01 5.68 57.77
C THR A 218 1.23 4.97 56.68
N PHE A 219 0.12 5.56 56.20
CA PHE A 219 -0.67 5.01 55.09
C PHE A 219 0.07 5.08 53.75
N ALA A 220 0.82 6.16 53.49
CA ALA A 220 1.63 6.27 52.28
C ALA A 220 2.75 5.21 52.24
N LEU A 221 3.47 5.01 53.35
CA LEU A 221 4.54 4.02 53.42
C LEU A 221 4.02 2.58 53.30
N SER A 222 2.84 2.30 53.88
CA SER A 222 2.16 1.01 53.73
C SER A 222 1.70 0.73 52.29
N SER A 223 1.17 1.74 51.58
CA SER A 223 0.82 1.60 50.15
C SER A 223 2.05 1.35 49.29
N ILE A 224 3.16 2.06 49.53
CA ILE A 224 4.42 1.84 48.80
C ILE A 224 4.93 0.42 49.02
N ALA A 225 4.91 -0.06 50.27
CA ALA A 225 5.30 -1.43 50.58
C ALA A 225 4.41 -2.46 49.86
N SER A 226 3.08 -2.28 49.89
CA SER A 226 2.15 -3.22 49.23
C SER A 226 2.33 -3.23 47.71
N MET A 227 2.54 -2.06 47.09
CA MET A 227 2.80 -1.93 45.65
C MET A 227 4.12 -2.61 45.25
N ALA A 228 5.16 -2.52 46.08
CA ALA A 228 6.44 -3.20 45.84
C ALA A 228 6.29 -4.73 45.90
N PHE A 229 5.58 -5.27 46.89
CA PHE A 229 5.38 -6.73 47.02
C PHE A 229 4.44 -7.30 45.94
N ALA A 230 3.33 -6.63 45.65
CA ALA A 230 2.36 -7.09 44.65
C ALA A 230 2.87 -6.89 43.21
N GLY A 231 3.56 -5.78 42.94
CA GLY A 231 4.11 -5.49 41.62
C GLY A 231 5.27 -6.41 41.23
N VAL A 232 6.18 -6.67 42.17
CA VAL A 232 7.33 -7.57 41.95
C VAL A 232 6.86 -9.02 41.74
N THR A 233 5.87 -9.49 42.51
CA THR A 233 5.33 -10.85 42.34
C THR A 233 4.59 -11.02 41.01
N TYR A 234 3.76 -10.05 40.60
CA TYR A 234 3.04 -10.09 39.31
C TYR A 234 3.99 -10.08 38.11
N LEU A 235 4.97 -9.18 38.09
CA LEU A 235 5.94 -9.09 37.00
C LEU A 235 6.87 -10.31 36.96
N SER A 236 7.31 -10.81 38.12
CA SER A 236 8.13 -12.02 38.20
C SER A 236 7.37 -13.24 37.69
N PHE A 237 6.10 -13.38 38.06
CA PHE A 237 5.26 -14.49 37.59
C PHE A 237 5.05 -14.44 36.06
N ASN A 238 4.79 -13.25 35.51
CA ASN A 238 4.56 -13.10 34.07
C ASN A 238 5.85 -13.27 33.26
N ALA A 239 7.00 -12.80 33.77
CA ALA A 239 8.30 -13.04 33.17
C ALA A 239 8.66 -14.54 33.19
N CYS A 240 8.43 -15.23 34.32
CA CYS A 240 8.64 -16.68 34.41
C CYS A 240 7.71 -17.45 33.47
N LYS A 241 6.45 -17.00 33.30
CA LYS A 241 5.50 -17.60 32.35
C LYS A 241 5.93 -17.41 30.90
N GLU A 242 6.41 -16.23 30.52
CA GLU A 242 6.91 -15.96 29.17
C GLU A 242 8.16 -16.81 28.86
N ILE A 243 9.08 -16.95 29.83
CA ILE A 243 10.28 -17.81 29.72
C ILE A 243 9.89 -19.29 29.63
N TYR A 244 8.91 -19.74 30.43
CA TYR A 244 8.39 -21.11 30.37
C TYR A 244 7.78 -21.41 28.99
N ASN A 245 7.01 -20.48 28.43
CA ASN A 245 6.42 -20.63 27.10
C ASN A 245 7.49 -20.69 25.99
N LEU A 246 8.53 -19.85 26.07
CA LEU A 246 9.67 -19.89 25.15
C LEU A 246 10.46 -21.20 25.24
N HIS A 247 10.59 -21.78 26.44
CA HIS A 247 11.25 -23.07 26.62
C HIS A 247 10.43 -24.21 26.00
N ASN A 248 9.10 -24.17 26.13
CA ASN A 248 8.19 -25.20 25.61
C ASN A 248 8.02 -25.16 24.08
N ASP A 249 8.10 -23.98 23.46
CA ASP A 249 8.13 -23.85 22.00
C ASP A 249 9.48 -24.28 21.40
N GLY A 250 10.57 -24.21 22.18
CA GLY A 250 11.90 -24.67 21.76
C GLY A 250 12.11 -26.19 21.80
N THR A 251 11.27 -26.93 22.53
CA THR A 251 11.38 -28.40 22.69
C THR A 251 10.53 -29.21 21.72
N SER A 252 9.73 -28.60 20.84
CA SER A 252 8.92 -29.35 19.85
C SER A 252 9.63 -29.69 18.54
N MET A 253 10.95 -29.50 18.44
CA MET A 253 11.69 -29.78 17.21
C MET A 253 13.10 -30.33 17.49
N GLN A 254 13.18 -31.40 18.27
CA GLN A 254 14.35 -32.29 18.29
C GLN A 254 13.95 -33.66 18.86
N ASP A 255 13.26 -34.46 18.05
CA ASP A 255 13.36 -35.93 18.18
C ASP A 255 13.93 -36.47 16.87
N VAL A 256 15.24 -36.68 16.93
CA VAL A 256 16.01 -37.53 16.03
C VAL A 256 15.62 -38.96 16.36
N ASP A 257 14.87 -39.60 15.45
CA ASP A 257 14.56 -41.02 15.55
C ASP A 257 15.82 -41.81 15.17
N ILE A 258 16.58 -42.20 16.19
CA ILE A 258 17.66 -43.18 16.10
C ILE A 258 17.28 -44.36 17.00
N THR A 259 17.42 -45.55 16.42
CA THR A 259 17.55 -46.89 17.01
C THR A 259 16.29 -47.65 17.43
N GLN A 260 15.86 -48.56 16.55
CA GLN A 260 15.53 -49.93 16.96
C GLN A 260 16.81 -50.79 16.82
N VAL A 261 17.15 -51.43 17.94
CA VAL A 261 18.36 -52.17 18.25
C VAL A 261 18.17 -53.66 17.90
N SER A 262 19.16 -54.18 17.16
CA SER A 262 19.80 -55.51 17.21
C SER A 262 19.01 -56.83 17.17
N GLU A 263 19.56 -57.75 16.35
CA GLU A 263 19.76 -59.20 16.57
C GLU A 263 18.52 -60.12 16.60
N GLY A 264 18.45 -61.23 15.86
CA GLY A 264 19.42 -61.88 14.98
C GLY A 264 18.93 -63.25 14.44
N ILE A 265 19.59 -63.68 13.35
CA ILE A 265 20.02 -65.04 12.99
C ILE A 265 18.95 -66.14 12.78
N SER A 266 18.89 -66.70 11.56
CA SER A 266 19.33 -68.09 11.31
C SER A 266 19.18 -68.55 9.85
N VAL A 267 20.31 -69.09 9.36
CA VAL A 267 20.52 -70.16 8.34
C VAL A 267 20.02 -69.91 6.91
#